data_AF-A0A963ZQT8-F1
#
_entry.id   AF-A0A963ZQT8-F1
#
_cell.length_a   1.000
_cell.length_b   1.000
_cell.length_c   1.000
_cell.angle_alpha   90.00
_cell.angle_beta   90.00
_cell.angle_gamma   90.00
#
_symmetry.space_group_name_H-M   'P 1'
#
loop_
_entity.id
_entity.type
_entity.pdbx_description
1 polymer ?
#
loop_
_entity_poly.entity_id
_entity_poly.type
_entity_poly.pdbx_seq_one_letter_code
_entity_poly.pdbx_strand_id
1 'polypeptide(L)'
;MKKNICPICSGKKVESTTSFTVDYKVGVVLVRDVPAKVCTQCGEEWISDEVSENLEKIVSIAKNQKQEVFVASFSNYSLAS
;
A
#
# COMPACT_ATOMS: atom_id res chain seq x y z
N MET A 1 16.85 10.38 -12.74
CA MET A 1 16.95 10.05 -11.29
C MET A 1 17.39 8.59 -11.12
N LYS A 2 18.26 8.28 -10.16
CA LYS A 2 18.66 6.89 -9.86
C LYS A 2 17.47 6.16 -9.21
N LYS A 3 16.87 5.18 -9.91
CA LYS A 3 15.64 4.50 -9.48
C LYS A 3 15.71 3.84 -8.09
N ASN A 4 16.91 3.48 -7.60
CA ASN A 4 17.10 2.73 -6.36
C ASN A 4 17.61 3.57 -5.16
N ILE A 5 17.74 4.89 -5.32
CA ILE A 5 18.15 5.80 -4.25
C ILE A 5 16.94 6.59 -3.73
N CYS A 6 16.82 6.69 -2.42
CA CYS A 6 15.82 7.49 -1.74
C CYS A 6 16.10 8.98 -1.99
N PRO A 7 15.15 9.74 -2.56
CA PRO A 7 15.30 11.17 -2.77
C PRO A 7 15.28 11.99 -1.47
N ILE A 8 14.78 11.42 -0.36
CA ILE A 8 14.63 12.11 0.92
C ILE A 8 15.94 12.07 1.74
N CYS A 9 16.56 10.89 1.86
CA CYS A 9 17.73 10.68 2.73
C CYS A 9 18.95 10.12 2.00
N SER A 10 18.89 9.92 0.68
CA SER A 10 19.95 9.26 -0.12
C SER A 10 20.25 7.79 0.22
N GLY A 11 19.46 7.16 1.09
CA GLY A 11 19.56 5.73 1.40
C GLY A 11 19.14 4.80 0.25
N LYS A 12 19.41 3.50 0.39
CA LYS A 12 19.03 2.47 -0.61
C LYS A 12 17.56 2.09 -0.46
N LYS A 13 16.85 2.04 -1.58
CA LYS A 13 15.50 1.46 -1.70
C LYS A 13 15.60 -0.01 -2.04
N VAL A 14 14.82 -0.85 -1.37
CA VAL A 14 14.74 -2.30 -1.59
C VAL A 14 13.29 -2.72 -1.81
N GLU A 15 13.07 -3.76 -2.60
CA GLU A 15 11.74 -4.40 -2.68
C GLU A 15 11.38 -4.96 -1.31
N SER A 16 10.19 -4.65 -0.82
CA SER A 16 9.67 -5.06 0.47
C SER A 16 8.14 -4.97 0.48
N THR A 17 7.53 -5.02 1.65
CA THR A 17 6.10 -4.77 1.83
C THR A 17 5.86 -3.66 2.84
N THR A 18 4.72 -3.00 2.72
CA THR A 18 4.25 -2.01 3.70
C THR A 18 2.76 -2.23 4.03
N SER A 19 2.23 -1.43 4.95
CA SER A 19 0.80 -1.34 5.24
C SER A 19 0.22 -0.06 4.66
N PHE A 20 -0.84 -0.19 3.87
CA PHE A 20 -1.60 0.95 3.38
C PHE A 20 -2.81 1.18 4.28
N THR A 21 -2.95 2.40 4.81
CA THR A 21 -4.09 2.80 5.64
C THR A 21 -4.80 3.99 5.01
N VAL A 22 -6.12 3.92 4.89
CA VAL A 22 -6.94 5.07 4.48
C VAL A 22 -8.13 5.24 5.41
N ASP A 23 -8.29 6.45 5.92
CA ASP A 23 -9.52 6.92 6.57
C ASP A 23 -10.45 7.48 5.50
N TYR A 24 -11.69 6.99 5.45
CA TYR A 24 -12.71 7.48 4.52
C TYR A 24 -13.94 8.09 5.22
N LYS A 25 -13.72 8.81 6.33
CA LYS A 25 -14.71 9.50 7.18
C LYS A 25 -15.69 8.58 7.93
N VAL A 26 -16.17 7.55 7.25
CA VAL A 26 -17.15 6.57 7.77
C VAL A 26 -16.43 5.35 8.33
N GLY A 27 -15.17 5.13 7.98
CA GLY A 27 -14.38 4.02 8.48
C GLY A 27 -12.92 4.09 8.05
N VAL A 28 -12.17 3.06 8.44
CA VAL A 28 -10.76 2.90 8.14
C VAL A 28 -10.53 1.58 7.40
N VAL A 29 -9.77 1.64 6.30
CA VAL A 29 -9.26 0.46 5.59
C VAL A 29 -7.77 0.31 5.90
N LEU A 30 -7.37 -0.86 6.40
CA LEU A 30 -5.98 -1.28 6.54
C LEU A 30 -5.70 -2.46 5.62
N VAL A 31 -4.80 -2.26 4.65
CA VAL A 31 -4.30 -3.33 3.77
C VAL A 31 -2.85 -3.62 4.14
N ARG A 32 -2.57 -4.86 4.56
CA ARG A 32 -1.23 -5.34 4.91
C ARG A 32 -0.54 -5.99 3.72
N ASP A 33 0.77 -6.16 3.85
CA ASP A 33 1.61 -6.89 2.90
C ASP A 33 1.57 -6.31 1.47
N VAL A 34 1.43 -4.99 1.37
CA VAL A 34 1.36 -4.25 0.10
C VAL A 34 2.76 -4.19 -0.51
N PRO A 35 2.98 -4.72 -1.74
CA PRO A 35 4.28 -4.63 -2.40
C PRO A 35 4.72 -3.18 -2.60
N ALA A 36 5.94 -2.87 -2.15
CA ALA A 36 6.48 -1.52 -2.24
C ALA A 36 8.01 -1.57 -2.32
N LYS A 37 8.60 -0.45 -2.74
CA LYS A 37 10.00 -0.16 -2.44
C LYS A 37 10.07 0.58 -1.11
N VAL A 38 10.92 0.14 -0.21
CA VAL A 38 11.09 0.79 1.10
C VAL A 38 12.55 1.23 1.26
N CYS A 39 12.76 2.44 1.78
CA CYS A 39 14.08 2.92 2.13
C CYS A 39 14.58 2.22 3.39
N THR A 40 15.72 1.56 3.27
CA THR A 40 16.41 0.86 4.38
C THR A 40 16.88 1.76 5.52
N GLN A 41 16.85 3.08 5.36
CA GLN A 41 17.32 4.04 6.36
C GLN A 41 16.19 4.85 6.99
N CYS A 42 15.34 5.48 6.17
CA CYS A 42 14.28 6.37 6.68
C CYS A 42 12.88 5.77 6.65
N GLY A 43 12.71 4.56 6.11
CA GLY A 43 11.40 3.89 6.04
C GLY A 43 10.44 4.43 4.98
N GLU A 44 10.81 5.49 4.25
CA GLU A 44 9.99 6.03 3.16
C GLU A 44 9.67 4.94 2.13
N GLU A 45 8.43 4.96 1.64
CA GLU A 45 7.86 3.89 0.84
C GLU A 45 7.37 4.41 -0.53
N TRP A 46 7.50 3.58 -1.55
CA TRP A 46 7.04 3.86 -2.89
C TRP A 46 6.22 2.68 -3.40
N ILE A 47 4.93 2.93 -3.56
CA ILE A 47 3.95 2.01 -4.13
C ILE A 47 3.88 2.31 -5.65
N SER A 48 3.86 1.28 -6.49
CA SER A 48 3.74 1.47 -7.94
C SER A 48 2.32 1.82 -8.35
N ASP A 49 2.15 2.35 -9.56
CA ASP A 49 0.83 2.65 -10.12
C ASP A 49 -0.06 1.39 -10.16
N GLU A 50 0.49 0.26 -10.60
CA GLU A 50 -0.21 -1.04 -10.62
C GLU A 50 -0.70 -1.49 -9.23
N VAL A 51 0.15 -1.37 -8.21
CA VAL A 51 -0.24 -1.73 -6.84
C VAL A 51 -1.30 -0.75 -6.31
N SER A 52 -1.18 0.54 -6.65
CA SER A 52 -2.14 1.57 -6.27
C SER A 52 -3.52 1.32 -6.87
N GLU A 53 -3.61 0.94 -8.15
CA GLU A 53 -4.88 0.57 -8.80
C GLU A 53 -5.57 -0.60 -8.10
N ASN A 54 -4.79 -1.59 -7.63
CA ASN A 54 -5.34 -2.71 -6.87
C ASN A 54 -5.80 -2.30 -5.47
N LEU A 55 -5.08 -1.40 -4.79
CA LEU A 55 -5.53 -0.82 -3.52
C LEU A 55 -6.86 -0.06 -3.67
N GLU A 56 -7.04 0.69 -4.76
CA GLU A 56 -8.30 1.39 -5.04
C GLU A 56 -9.49 0.43 -5.19
N LYS A 57 -9.28 -0.73 -5.82
CA LYS A 57 -10.31 -1.79 -5.90
C LYS A 57 -10.66 -2.32 -4.52
N ILE A 58 -9.67 -2.60 -3.66
CA ILE A 58 -9.88 -3.08 -2.30
C ILE A 58 -10.67 -2.06 -1.47
N VAL A 59 -10.27 -0.78 -1.53
CA VAL A 59 -10.97 0.32 -0.84
C VAL A 59 -12.41 0.45 -1.35
N SER A 60 -12.66 0.28 -2.65
CA SER A 60 -14.00 0.33 -3.22
C SER A 60 -14.89 -0.81 -2.71
N ILE A 61 -14.34 -2.02 -2.57
CA ILE A 61 -15.04 -3.16 -1.96
C ILE A 61 -15.42 -2.85 -0.50
N ALA A 62 -14.46 -2.33 0.28
CA ALA A 62 -14.69 -1.97 1.69
C ALA A 62 -15.80 -0.91 1.83
N LYS A 63 -15.76 0.14 1.00
CA LYS A 63 -16.79 1.19 0.97
C LYS A 63 -18.18 0.65 0.65
N ASN A 64 -18.29 -0.29 -0.29
CA ASN A 64 -19.56 -0.91 -0.65
C ASN A 64 -20.14 -1.78 0.47
N GLN A 65 -19.29 -2.37 1.30
CA GLN A 65 -19.71 -3.16 2.47
C GLN A 65 -20.08 -2.30 3.69
N LYS A 66 -19.84 -0.98 3.64
CA LYS A 66 -20.16 -0.01 4.72
C LYS A 66 -19.59 -0.39 6.09
N GLN A 67 -18.43 -1.02 6.12
CA GLN A 67 -17.76 -1.37 7.36
C GLN A 67 -17.09 -0.13 7.98
N GLU A 68 -17.06 -0.02 9.30
CA GLU A 68 -16.32 1.05 10.00
C GLU A 68 -14.82 0.71 10.09
N VAL A 69 -14.48 -0.59 10.12
CA VAL A 69 -13.10 -1.08 10.11
C VAL A 69 -13.01 -2.24 9.11
N PHE A 70 -12.12 -2.11 8.14
CA PHE A 70 -11.82 -3.14 7.15
C PHE A 70 -10.33 -3.48 7.21
N VAL A 71 -9.99 -4.76 7.40
CA VAL A 71 -8.61 -5.24 7.41
C VAL A 71 -8.44 -6.34 6.37
N ALA A 72 -7.46 -6.19 5.49
CA ALA A 72 -7.15 -7.15 4.44
C ALA A 72 -5.64 -7.38 4.30
N SER A 73 -5.27 -8.52 3.72
CA SER A 73 -3.95 -8.73 3.13
C SER A 73 -4.02 -8.46 1.63
N PHE A 74 -3.04 -7.74 1.08
CA PHE A 74 -2.97 -7.44 -0.35
C PHE A 74 -2.98 -8.72 -1.21
N SER A 75 -2.30 -9.77 -0.75
CA SER A 75 -2.22 -11.06 -1.44
C SER A 75 -3.57 -11.76 -1.63
N ASN A 76 -4.56 -11.47 -0.78
CA ASN A 76 -5.89 -12.06 -0.87
C ASN A 76 -6.73 -11.44 -2.00
N TYR A 77 -6.32 -10.30 -2.55
CA TYR A 77 -7.02 -9.58 -3.60
C TYR A 77 -6.26 -9.57 -4.93
N SER A 78 -4.96 -9.89 -4.91
CA SER A 78 -4.14 -10.06 -6.13
C SER A 78 -4.39 -11.38 -6.86
N LEU A 79 -5.10 -12.34 -6.25
CA LEU A 79 -5.43 -13.65 -6.83
C LEU A 79 -6.81 -13.72 -7.51
N ALA A 80 -7.55 -12.61 -7.52
CA ALA A 80 -8.87 -12.51 -8.15
C ALA A 80 -8.81 -11.90 -9.57
N SER A 81 -7.63 -11.86 -10.19
CA SER A 81 -7.44 -11.46 -11.59
C SER A 81 -7.23 -12.67 -12.48
#